data_AF-A0A9E3IJM1-F1
#
_entry.id   AF-A0A9E3IJM1-F1
#
_cell.length_a   1.000
_cell.length_b   1.000
_cell.length_c   1.000
_cell.angle_alpha   90.00
_cell.angle_beta   90.00
_cell.angle_gamma   90.00
#
_symmetry.space_group_name_H-M   'P 1'
#
loop_
_entity.id
_entity.type
_entity.pdbx_description
1 polymer ?
#
loop_
_entity_poly.entity_id
_entity_poly.type
_entity_poly.pdbx_seq_one_letter_code
_entity_poly.pdbx_strand_id
1 'polypeptide(L)'
;MHKTLLGVLALLCVGSGLAHGQVLLVNTADPSAVTFTGTGSFASADYAVTGTTAFPIRLASFFTTDQTNFDSLASSTTLMTTGAGHTLGRAFLRVGAGGPTTLLLRQDGNSQELFSTGSAAFTGSATYDLSSVASALPGSGASGNIYAADNTTLIGTYLITAIPEPATYGVAAGLFCLGFVALRKRSRS
;
A
#
# COMPACT_ATOMS: atom_id res chain seq x y z
N MET A 1 -30.86 -27.65 -34.13
CA MET A 1 -31.51 -26.57 -33.36
C MET A 1 -30.73 -26.36 -32.07
N HIS A 2 -30.16 -25.15 -31.87
CA HIS A 2 -30.01 -24.38 -30.60
C HIS A 2 -29.57 -25.13 -29.32
N LYS A 3 -28.62 -24.71 -28.45
CA LYS A 3 -27.88 -23.46 -28.21
C LYS A 3 -26.91 -23.71 -27.01
N THR A 4 -25.72 -23.09 -27.03
CA THR A 4 -25.03 -22.34 -25.94
C THR A 4 -24.98 -22.95 -24.51
N LEU A 5 -23.83 -23.38 -23.98
CA LEU A 5 -22.81 -22.61 -23.22
C LEU A 5 -23.36 -21.86 -22.00
N LEU A 6 -22.98 -22.27 -20.78
CA LEU A 6 -22.94 -21.40 -19.61
C LEU A 6 -21.94 -21.94 -18.58
N GLY A 7 -20.73 -21.38 -18.59
CA GLY A 7 -19.90 -21.32 -17.40
C GLY A 7 -20.33 -20.11 -16.58
N VAL A 8 -20.25 -20.20 -15.26
CA VAL A 8 -20.25 -19.02 -14.40
C VAL A 8 -19.17 -19.18 -13.34
N LEU A 9 -18.22 -18.26 -13.47
CA LEU A 9 -17.10 -17.91 -12.63
C LEU A 9 -17.61 -17.56 -11.22
N ALA A 10 -17.18 -18.29 -10.19
CA ALA A 10 -17.45 -17.94 -8.81
C ALA A 10 -16.52 -16.79 -8.39
N LEU A 11 -17.02 -15.56 -8.52
CA LEU A 11 -16.42 -14.38 -7.94
C LEU A 11 -16.74 -14.37 -6.43
N LEU A 12 -15.76 -14.73 -5.60
CA LEU A 12 -15.84 -14.63 -4.15
C LEU A 12 -15.88 -13.15 -3.75
N CYS A 13 -17.10 -12.65 -3.52
CA CYS A 13 -17.33 -11.46 -2.69
C CYS A 13 -16.97 -11.81 -1.25
N VAL A 14 -15.77 -11.42 -0.81
CA VAL A 14 -15.42 -11.45 0.61
C VAL A 14 -15.75 -10.09 1.22
N GLY A 15 -16.80 -10.09 2.04
CA GLY A 15 -16.87 -9.34 3.29
C GLY A 15 -16.93 -7.81 3.21
N SER A 16 -18.14 -7.28 3.03
CA SER A 16 -18.51 -5.93 3.46
C SER A 16 -18.63 -5.89 4.99
N GLY A 17 -17.57 -5.47 5.68
CA GLY A 17 -17.57 -5.25 7.13
C GLY A 17 -16.60 -4.12 7.51
N LEU A 18 -17.17 -2.93 7.74
CA LEU A 18 -16.50 -1.67 8.14
C LEU A 18 -15.50 -1.11 7.10
N ALA A 19 -16.03 -0.60 5.98
CA ALA A 19 -15.23 0.00 4.90
C ALA A 19 -14.66 1.40 5.22
N HIS A 20 -14.25 1.68 6.46
CA HIS A 20 -13.45 2.87 6.80
C HIS A 20 -12.11 2.40 7.34
N GLY A 21 -11.17 2.17 6.43
CA GLY A 21 -9.79 1.88 6.74
C GLY A 21 -8.97 2.31 5.55
N GLN A 22 -8.18 3.36 5.74
CA GLN A 22 -7.22 3.79 4.74
C GLN A 22 -6.33 2.61 4.35
N VAL A 23 -6.15 2.39 3.05
CA VAL A 23 -5.19 1.40 2.55
C VAL A 23 -4.03 2.13 1.88
N LEU A 24 -2.80 1.85 2.30
CA LEU A 24 -1.60 2.24 1.59
C LEU A 24 -1.15 1.06 0.72
N LEU A 25 -1.20 1.23 -0.61
CA LEU A 25 -0.71 0.21 -1.54
C LEU A 25 0.80 0.34 -1.64
N VAL A 26 1.53 -0.72 -1.38
CA VAL A 26 2.99 -0.72 -1.39
C VAL A 26 3.50 -1.69 -2.44
N ASN A 27 4.38 -1.21 -3.30
CA ASN A 27 5.04 -2.00 -4.32
C ASN A 27 6.52 -2.18 -3.94
N THR A 28 6.89 -3.40 -3.59
CA THR A 28 8.24 -3.80 -3.18
C THR A 28 9.01 -4.56 -4.27
N ALA A 29 8.51 -4.61 -5.50
CA ALA A 29 9.12 -5.41 -6.58
C ALA A 29 10.52 -4.91 -6.98
N ASP A 30 10.77 -3.61 -6.86
CA ASP A 30 12.08 -3.00 -7.01
C ASP A 30 12.51 -2.38 -5.67
N PRO A 31 13.44 -3.00 -4.93
CA PRO A 31 13.93 -2.47 -3.66
C PRO A 31 14.56 -1.08 -3.79
N SER A 32 15.09 -0.69 -4.95
CA SER A 32 15.65 0.66 -5.17
C SER A 32 14.58 1.72 -5.43
N ALA A 33 13.32 1.31 -5.64
CA ALA A 33 12.20 2.18 -5.98
C ALA A 33 10.88 1.69 -5.35
N VAL A 34 10.89 1.42 -4.04
CA VAL A 34 9.69 0.97 -3.32
C VAL A 34 8.67 2.10 -3.27
N THR A 35 7.49 1.85 -3.84
CA THR A 35 6.46 2.89 -4.03
C THR A 35 5.28 2.67 -3.10
N PHE A 36 4.90 3.72 -2.38
CA PHE A 36 3.75 3.79 -1.47
C PHE A 36 2.68 4.68 -2.10
N THR A 37 1.46 4.18 -2.24
CA THR A 37 0.34 4.90 -2.89
C THR A 37 -0.86 4.98 -1.95
N GLY A 38 -1.26 6.21 -1.64
CA GLY A 38 -2.48 6.47 -0.87
C GLY A 38 -3.72 6.25 -1.73
N THR A 39 -4.66 5.44 -1.24
CA THR A 39 -5.93 5.17 -1.95
C THR A 39 -6.97 6.29 -1.83
N GLY A 40 -6.73 7.31 -0.99
CA GLY A 40 -7.70 8.37 -0.71
C GLY A 40 -8.86 7.95 0.20
N SER A 41 -8.83 6.74 0.76
CA SER A 41 -9.81 6.28 1.75
C SER A 41 -9.72 7.05 3.06
N PHE A 42 -10.79 7.04 3.85
CA PHE A 42 -10.81 7.75 5.13
C PHE A 42 -9.98 7.04 6.20
N ALA A 43 -9.48 7.79 7.18
CA ALA A 43 -8.83 7.20 8.34
C ALA A 43 -9.81 6.29 9.11
N SER A 44 -9.29 5.23 9.74
CA SER A 44 -10.12 4.38 10.62
C SER A 44 -10.44 5.01 11.97
N ALA A 45 -9.70 6.06 12.36
CA ALA A 45 -9.88 6.79 13.61
C ALA A 45 -9.52 8.26 13.44
N ASP A 46 -10.12 9.12 14.27
CA ASP A 46 -9.68 10.50 14.41
C ASP A 46 -8.41 10.53 15.28
N TYR A 47 -7.42 11.32 14.87
CA TYR A 47 -6.20 11.56 15.62
C TYR A 47 -5.72 12.97 15.37
N ALA A 48 -5.39 13.69 16.43
CA ALA A 48 -4.85 15.03 16.33
C ALA A 48 -3.76 15.23 17.38
N VAL A 49 -2.56 15.58 16.93
CA VAL A 49 -1.53 16.11 17.81
C VAL A 49 -1.05 17.46 17.31
N THR A 50 -1.04 18.43 18.22
CA THR A 50 -0.57 19.79 17.98
C THR A 50 0.77 20.02 18.68
N GLY A 51 1.83 20.38 17.94
CA GLY A 51 3.13 20.75 18.53
C GLY A 51 4.33 20.48 17.61
N THR A 52 5.50 21.04 17.94
CA THR A 52 6.77 20.90 17.20
C THR A 52 7.50 19.60 17.54
N THR A 53 6.88 18.46 17.25
CA THR A 53 7.61 17.18 17.27
C THR A 53 7.52 16.54 15.91
N ALA A 54 8.63 15.95 15.50
CA ALA A 54 8.73 15.12 14.32
C ALA A 54 7.79 13.92 14.45
N PHE A 55 6.63 13.93 13.80
CA PHE A 55 5.66 12.85 13.90
C PHE A 55 5.84 11.84 12.76
N PRO A 56 6.13 10.56 13.09
CA PRO A 56 6.17 9.50 12.09
C PRO A 56 4.85 8.73 12.04
N ILE A 57 4.38 8.45 10.83
CA ILE A 57 3.44 7.37 10.56
C ILE A 57 4.18 6.04 10.67
N ARG A 58 3.59 5.06 11.36
CA ARG A 58 4.25 3.81 11.72
C ARG A 58 3.62 2.65 10.98
N LEU A 59 4.38 1.99 10.11
CA LEU A 59 3.98 0.73 9.49
C LEU A 59 4.53 -0.40 10.36
N ALA A 60 3.70 -0.85 11.30
CA ALA A 60 4.08 -1.84 12.29
C ALA A 60 4.37 -3.19 11.62
N SER A 61 5.48 -3.82 11.99
CA SER A 61 5.92 -5.11 11.43
C SER A 61 6.01 -5.12 9.90
N PHE A 62 6.41 -3.99 9.31
CA PHE A 62 6.59 -3.88 7.86
C PHE A 62 7.65 -4.86 7.35
N PHE A 63 8.75 -5.00 8.07
CA PHE A 63 9.85 -5.89 7.70
C PHE A 63 9.62 -7.31 8.21
N THR A 64 10.04 -8.30 7.42
CA THR A 64 9.95 -9.73 7.77
C THR A 64 10.98 -10.17 8.80
N THR A 65 12.05 -9.39 8.94
CA THR A 65 13.13 -9.58 9.92
C THR A 65 13.50 -8.24 10.53
N ASP A 66 14.05 -8.25 11.74
CA ASP A 66 14.44 -7.01 12.40
C ASP A 66 15.62 -6.33 11.69
N GLN A 67 15.49 -5.02 11.42
CA GLN A 67 16.50 -4.21 10.76
C GLN A 67 17.17 -3.30 11.78
N THR A 68 18.48 -3.45 11.97
CA THR A 68 19.25 -2.69 12.98
C THR A 68 19.71 -1.30 12.52
N ASN A 69 19.37 -0.89 11.29
CA ASN A 69 19.87 0.35 10.72
C ASN A 69 18.89 1.51 10.99
N PHE A 70 19.43 2.68 11.29
CA PHE A 70 18.68 3.93 11.33
C PHE A 70 19.10 4.79 10.13
N ASP A 71 18.63 4.40 8.96
CA ASP A 71 18.85 5.17 7.75
C ASP A 71 17.69 6.14 7.51
N SER A 72 18.02 7.33 7.05
CA SER A 72 17.05 8.31 6.56
C SER A 72 17.05 8.27 5.04
N LEU A 73 15.94 7.82 4.47
CA LEU A 73 15.79 7.64 3.03
C LEU A 73 14.85 8.74 2.55
N ALA A 74 15.39 9.67 1.75
CA ALA A 74 14.59 10.75 1.18
C ALA A 74 13.67 10.20 0.09
N SER A 75 12.45 10.71 0.02
CA SER A 75 11.51 10.37 -1.05
C SER A 75 11.79 11.18 -2.32
N SER A 76 11.47 10.62 -3.48
CA SER A 76 11.44 11.35 -4.75
C SER A 76 10.11 12.05 -5.04
N THR A 77 9.04 11.81 -4.25
CA THR A 77 7.66 12.27 -4.57
C THR A 77 6.80 12.59 -3.32
N THR A 78 5.52 12.97 -3.52
CA THR A 78 4.64 13.63 -2.55
C THR A 78 3.49 12.77 -2.03
N LEU A 79 3.74 11.67 -1.31
CA LEU A 79 2.67 11.04 -0.53
C LEU A 79 2.19 12.04 0.52
N MET A 80 0.91 12.42 0.47
CA MET A 80 0.35 13.46 1.32
C MET A 80 -0.57 12.88 2.39
N THR A 81 -0.53 13.45 3.60
CA THR A 81 -1.60 13.29 4.58
C THR A 81 -2.67 14.37 4.36
N THR A 82 -3.92 13.99 4.07
CA THR A 82 -4.92 14.95 3.59
C THR A 82 -5.47 15.84 4.71
N GLY A 83 -5.49 15.36 5.96
CA GLY A 83 -5.89 16.16 7.11
C GLY A 83 -4.96 17.36 7.37
N ALA A 84 -3.69 17.26 6.99
CA ALA A 84 -2.69 18.30 7.25
C ALA A 84 -2.10 18.94 5.97
N GLY A 85 -2.34 18.36 4.79
CA GLY A 85 -1.85 18.88 3.51
C GLY A 85 -0.33 18.76 3.37
N HIS A 86 0.25 17.70 3.91
CA HIS A 86 1.69 17.59 4.09
C HIS A 86 2.31 16.39 3.42
N THR A 87 3.49 16.58 2.82
CA THR A 87 4.26 15.53 2.16
C THR A 87 5.10 14.70 3.14
N LEU A 88 4.98 13.38 3.07
CA LEU A 88 5.84 12.42 3.74
C LEU A 88 7.17 12.25 2.97
N GLY A 89 8.10 13.18 3.20
CA GLY A 89 9.37 13.27 2.46
C GLY A 89 10.46 12.31 2.89
N ARG A 90 10.34 11.62 4.04
CA ARG A 90 11.42 10.79 4.58
C ARG A 90 10.90 9.47 5.15
N ALA A 91 11.63 8.39 4.87
CA ALA A 91 11.44 7.10 5.54
C ALA A 91 12.59 6.85 6.53
N PHE A 92 12.27 6.31 7.69
CA PHE A 92 13.24 5.89 8.71
C PHE A 92 12.99 4.46 9.11
N LEU A 93 14.09 3.73 9.25
CA LEU A 93 14.08 2.41 9.83
C LEU A 93 14.32 2.58 11.33
N ARG A 94 13.38 2.12 12.16
CA ARG A 94 13.54 2.19 13.62
C ARG A 94 13.28 0.84 14.25
N VAL A 95 14.27 0.38 15.01
CA VAL A 95 14.10 -0.65 16.04
C VAL A 95 13.47 0.01 17.26
N GLY A 96 12.28 -0.43 17.65
CA GLY A 96 11.78 -0.15 19.00
C GLY A 96 12.65 -0.94 19.98
N ALA A 97 13.10 -0.34 21.08
CA ALA A 97 13.82 -1.09 22.11
C ALA A 97 12.94 -2.27 22.59
N GLY A 98 13.21 -3.47 22.09
CA GLY A 98 12.46 -4.69 22.40
C GLY A 98 11.21 -5.00 21.54
N GLY A 99 11.04 -4.41 20.35
CA GLY A 99 9.88 -4.69 19.47
C GLY A 99 10.24 -4.81 17.99
N PRO A 100 9.32 -5.36 17.16
CA PRO A 100 9.58 -5.60 15.75
C PRO A 100 9.88 -4.29 15.00
N THR A 101 10.76 -4.40 14.02
CA THR A 101 11.21 -3.26 13.22
C THR A 101 10.04 -2.62 12.47
N THR A 102 9.91 -1.31 12.66
CA THR A 102 8.83 -0.51 12.08
C THR A 102 9.41 0.42 11.02
N LEU A 103 8.75 0.51 9.88
CA LEU A 103 9.04 1.57 8.90
C LEU A 103 8.29 2.83 9.32
N LEU A 104 9.03 3.91 9.52
CA LEU A 104 8.48 5.21 9.88
C LEU A 104 8.45 6.11 8.65
N LEU A 105 7.29 6.63 8.28
CA LEU A 105 7.16 7.66 7.24
C LEU A 105 6.97 9.01 7.93
N ARG A 106 7.80 9.99 7.59
CA ARG A 106 7.86 11.29 8.25
C ARG A 106 7.76 12.40 7.24
N GLN A 107 7.13 13.48 7.66
CA GLN A 107 7.12 14.76 6.96
C GLN A 107 8.43 15.56 7.17
N ASP A 108 8.76 16.41 6.20
CA ASP A 108 9.74 17.49 6.36
C ASP A 108 9.09 18.76 6.95
N GLY A 109 9.65 19.28 8.05
CA GLY A 109 9.20 20.51 8.72
C GLY A 109 8.42 20.31 10.03
N ASN A 110 7.92 21.42 10.59
CA ASN A 110 7.11 21.47 11.82
C ASN A 110 5.63 21.49 11.45
N SER A 111 4.88 20.45 11.79
CA SER A 111 3.48 20.33 11.38
C SER A 111 2.68 19.42 12.29
N GLN A 112 1.36 19.60 12.24
CA GLN A 112 0.39 18.82 13.01
C GLN A 112 0.12 17.48 12.31
N GLU A 113 -0.01 16.42 13.09
CA GLU A 113 -0.52 15.15 12.58
C GLU A 113 -2.04 15.16 12.80
N LEU A 114 -2.79 15.22 11.69
CA LEU A 114 -4.25 15.24 11.70
C LEU A 114 -4.78 14.12 10.82
N PHE A 115 -5.49 13.19 11.43
CA PHE A 115 -6.31 12.19 10.77
C PHE A 115 -7.75 12.36 11.21
N SER A 116 -8.67 12.22 10.28
CA SER A 116 -10.09 12.17 10.59
C SER A 116 -10.79 11.09 9.79
N THR A 117 -11.76 10.45 10.43
CA THR A 117 -12.72 9.54 9.80
C THR A 117 -13.59 10.24 8.75
N GLY A 118 -13.62 11.58 8.73
CA GLY A 118 -14.35 12.39 7.74
C GLY A 118 -13.51 12.86 6.54
N SER A 119 -12.22 12.52 6.48
CA SER A 119 -11.31 12.96 5.41
C SER A 119 -10.36 11.84 4.98
N ALA A 120 -9.86 11.92 3.74
CA ALA A 120 -8.83 11.00 3.28
C ALA A 120 -7.60 11.02 4.22
N ALA A 121 -7.02 9.87 4.53
CA ALA A 121 -5.84 9.82 5.37
C ALA A 121 -4.55 9.97 4.55
N PHE A 122 -4.43 9.26 3.43
CA PHE A 122 -3.32 9.37 2.49
C PHE A 122 -3.78 9.54 1.04
N THR A 123 -3.11 10.44 0.33
CA THR A 123 -3.31 10.70 -1.10
C THR A 123 -1.97 10.83 -1.83
N GLY A 124 -1.93 10.51 -3.12
CA GLY A 124 -0.70 10.60 -3.92
C GLY A 124 0.23 9.40 -3.70
N SER A 125 1.51 9.57 -4.06
CA SER A 125 2.51 8.51 -3.94
C SER A 125 3.89 9.02 -3.56
N ALA A 126 4.63 8.17 -2.83
CA ALA A 126 6.03 8.38 -2.43
C ALA A 126 6.85 7.16 -2.86
N THR A 127 8.02 7.39 -3.43
CA THR A 127 8.99 6.31 -3.70
C THR A 127 10.20 6.48 -2.78
N TYR A 128 10.68 5.38 -2.20
CA TYR A 128 11.86 5.32 -1.35
C TYR A 128 12.80 4.23 -1.84
N ASP A 129 14.11 4.50 -1.83
CA ASP A 129 15.13 3.48 -2.03
C ASP A 129 15.31 2.70 -0.73
N LEU A 130 14.85 1.45 -0.70
CA LEU A 130 15.00 0.50 0.42
C LEU A 130 15.98 -0.64 0.07
N SER A 131 16.90 -0.41 -0.89
CA SER A 131 17.83 -1.45 -1.37
C SER A 131 18.72 -2.02 -0.26
N SER A 132 19.06 -1.22 0.76
CA SER A 132 19.85 -1.65 1.93
C SER A 132 19.15 -2.70 2.79
N VAL A 133 17.83 -2.85 2.67
CA VAL A 133 17.00 -3.79 3.43
C VAL A 133 16.14 -4.69 2.54
N ALA A 134 16.56 -4.87 1.28
CA ALA A 134 15.81 -5.62 0.27
C ALA A 134 15.41 -7.05 0.74
N SER A 135 16.29 -7.73 1.46
CA SER A 135 16.05 -9.09 1.98
C SER A 135 14.97 -9.17 3.06
N ALA A 136 14.65 -8.04 3.69
CA ALA A 136 13.67 -7.94 4.76
C ALA A 136 12.34 -7.35 4.29
N LEU A 137 12.24 -6.96 3.02
CA LEU A 137 11.00 -6.45 2.45
C LEU A 137 9.93 -7.56 2.42
N PRO A 138 8.67 -7.22 2.74
CA PRO A 138 7.58 -8.17 2.68
C PRO A 138 7.25 -8.55 1.23
N GLY A 139 6.88 -9.82 1.05
CA GLY A 139 6.42 -10.36 -0.23
C GLY A 139 5.02 -9.90 -0.60
N SER A 140 4.62 -10.13 -1.85
CA SER A 140 3.28 -9.80 -2.33
C SER A 140 2.18 -10.46 -1.51
N GLY A 141 1.10 -9.71 -1.27
CA GLY A 141 -0.05 -10.14 -0.48
C GLY A 141 0.12 -9.93 1.02
N ALA A 142 1.32 -9.59 1.51
CA ALA A 142 1.51 -9.20 2.89
C ALA A 142 0.75 -7.92 3.22
N SER A 143 0.30 -7.80 4.46
CA SER A 143 -0.39 -6.61 4.95
C SER A 143 -0.07 -6.39 6.42
N GLY A 144 -0.34 -5.18 6.91
CA GLY A 144 -0.17 -4.83 8.30
C GLY A 144 -0.80 -3.50 8.64
N ASN A 145 -0.66 -3.10 9.90
CA ASN A 145 -1.34 -1.94 10.44
C ASN A 145 -0.50 -0.67 10.27
N ILE A 146 -1.20 0.43 10.05
CA ILE A 146 -0.64 1.78 10.05
C ILE A 146 -1.13 2.49 11.30
N TYR A 147 -0.20 2.89 12.15
CA TYR A 147 -0.47 3.66 13.37
C TYR A 147 -0.02 5.11 13.22
N ALA A 148 -0.73 6.01 13.90
CA ALA A 148 -0.29 7.38 14.13
C ALA A 148 0.96 7.42 15.05
N ALA A 149 1.50 8.62 15.29
CA ALA A 149 2.76 8.75 16.03
C ALA A 149 2.75 8.18 17.46
N ASP A 150 1.58 8.14 18.12
CA ASP A 150 1.37 7.56 19.46
C ASP A 150 1.58 6.04 19.53
N ASN A 151 1.67 5.37 18.37
CA ASN A 151 1.82 3.92 18.24
C ASN A 151 0.64 3.10 18.79
N THR A 152 -0.50 3.72 19.02
CA THR A 152 -1.70 3.08 19.57
C THR A 152 -2.94 3.36 18.72
N THR A 153 -3.00 4.51 18.06
CA THR A 153 -4.13 4.88 17.21
C THR A 153 -3.97 4.28 15.81
N LEU A 154 -4.81 3.29 15.50
CA LEU A 154 -4.89 2.66 14.18
C LEU A 154 -5.59 3.60 13.19
N ILE A 155 -4.87 4.01 12.14
CA ILE A 155 -5.39 4.94 11.11
C ILE A 155 -5.64 4.25 9.76
N GLY A 156 -5.11 3.04 9.56
CA GLY A 156 -5.32 2.26 8.35
C GLY A 156 -4.49 0.99 8.29
N THR A 157 -4.38 0.42 7.11
CA THR A 157 -3.56 -0.75 6.80
C THR A 157 -2.70 -0.50 5.57
N TYR A 158 -1.60 -1.23 5.44
CA TYR A 158 -0.84 -1.31 4.19
C TYR A 158 -1.05 -2.68 3.55
N LEU A 159 -0.97 -2.73 2.22
CA LEU A 159 -1.05 -3.96 1.45
C LEU A 159 0.09 -3.98 0.42
N ILE A 160 0.89 -5.04 0.43
CA ILE A 160 1.91 -5.26 -0.58
C ILE A 160 1.26 -5.81 -1.84
N THR A 161 1.21 -5.00 -2.89
CA THR A 161 0.59 -5.38 -4.16
C THR A 161 1.60 -6.14 -5.02
N ALA A 162 1.19 -7.28 -5.61
CA ALA A 162 1.88 -7.79 -6.78
C ALA A 162 1.69 -6.80 -7.92
N ILE A 163 2.77 -6.42 -8.59
CA ILE A 163 2.64 -5.87 -9.94
C ILE A 163 2.15 -7.03 -10.82
N PRO A 164 1.02 -6.92 -11.53
CA PRO A 164 0.79 -7.81 -12.66
C PRO A 164 1.93 -7.57 -13.65
N GLU A 165 2.80 -8.56 -13.83
CA GLU A 165 3.90 -8.42 -14.78
C GLU A 165 3.33 -8.00 -16.15
N PRO A 166 4.04 -7.18 -16.94
CA PRO A 166 3.61 -6.82 -18.30
C PRO A 166 3.21 -8.04 -19.15
N ALA A 167 3.87 -9.19 -18.91
CA ALA A 167 3.57 -10.46 -19.55
C ALA A 167 2.18 -11.03 -19.17
N THR A 168 1.66 -10.75 -17.98
CA THR A 168 0.33 -11.17 -17.55
C THR A 168 -0.77 -10.57 -18.43
N TYR A 169 -0.60 -9.33 -18.88
CA TYR A 169 -1.51 -8.72 -19.86
C TYR A 169 -1.38 -9.38 -21.24
N GLY A 170 -0.17 -9.78 -21.64
CA GLY A 170 0.08 -10.50 -22.89
C GLY A 170 -0.58 -11.89 -22.91
N VAL A 171 -0.51 -12.64 -21.81
CA VAL A 171 -1.15 -13.97 -21.68
C VAL A 171 -2.67 -13.85 -21.65
N ALA A 172 -3.21 -12.87 -20.90
CA ALA A 172 -4.65 -12.61 -20.89
C ALA A 172 -5.15 -12.22 -22.29
N ALA A 173 -4.48 -11.27 -22.97
CA ALA A 173 -4.82 -10.89 -24.34
C ALA A 173 -4.69 -12.06 -25.32
N GLY A 174 -3.64 -12.88 -25.19
CA GLY A 174 -3.45 -14.09 -25.99
C GLY A 174 -4.57 -15.11 -25.84
N LEU A 175 -5.02 -15.37 -24.61
CA LEU A 175 -6.16 -16.25 -24.32
C LEU A 175 -7.49 -15.70 -24.87
N PHE A 176 -7.72 -14.39 -24.77
CA PHE A 176 -8.88 -13.74 -25.38
C PHE A 176 -8.88 -13.88 -26.91
N CYS A 177 -7.73 -13.67 -27.56
CA CYS A 177 -7.58 -13.85 -29.00
C CYS A 177 -7.83 -15.30 -29.43
N LEU A 178 -7.29 -16.29 -28.71
CA LEU A 178 -7.52 -17.71 -28.99
C LEU A 178 -8.98 -18.11 -28.80
N GLY A 179 -9.64 -17.62 -27.74
CA GLY A 179 -11.07 -17.80 -27.52
C GLY A 179 -11.92 -17.22 -28.66
N PHE A 180 -11.58 -16.02 -29.14
CA PHE A 180 -12.28 -15.38 -30.26
C PHE A 180 -12.12 -16.15 -31.58
N VAL A 181 -10.91 -16.65 -31.87
CA VAL A 181 -10.64 -17.46 -33.08
C VAL A 181 -11.40 -18.79 -33.02
N ALA A 182 -11.42 -19.47 -31.87
CA ALA A 182 -12.16 -20.71 -31.69
C ALA A 182 -13.68 -20.53 -31.87
N LEU A 183 -14.24 -19.43 -31.35
CA LEU A 183 -15.66 -19.10 -31.52
C LEU A 183 -16.01 -18.77 -32.98
N ARG A 184 -15.12 -18.08 -33.71
CA ARG A 184 -15.33 -17.75 -35.12
C ARG A 184 -15.27 -18.97 -36.04
N LYS A 185 -14.45 -19.97 -35.71
CA LYS A 185 -14.41 -21.25 -36.45
C LYS A 185 -15.69 -22.05 -36.27
N ARG A 186 -16.32 -21.96 -35.08
CA ARG A 186 -17.53 -22.71 -34.75
C ARG A 186 -18.83 -22.12 -35.34
N SER A 187 -18.84 -20.84 -35.75
CA SER A 187 -20.01 -20.24 -36.40
C SER A 187 -20.06 -20.41 -37.92
N ARG A 188 -19.00 -20.98 -38.52
CA ARG A 188 -18.88 -21.23 -39.97
C ARG A 188 -19.02 -22.70 -40.36
N SER A 189 -19.31 -23.58 -39.40
CA SER A 189 -19.62 -25.00 -39.62
C SER A 189 -21.04 -25.29 -39.19
#